data_AF-A0A7C6ZZ04-F1
#
_entry.id   AF-A0A7C6ZZ04-F1
#
_cell.length_a   1.000
_cell.length_b   1.000
_cell.length_c   1.000
_cell.angle_alpha   90.00
_cell.angle_beta   90.00
_cell.angle_gamma   90.00
#
_symmetry.space_group_name_H-M   'P 1'
#
loop_
_entity.id
_entity.type
_entity.pdbx_description
1 polymer ?
#
loop_
_entity_poly.entity_id
_entity_poly.type
_entity_poly.pdbx_seq_one_letter_code
_entity_poly.pdbx_strand_id
1 'polypeptide(L)'
;RVEEFCRPLNVDYIYKAHKPLRGGFKKAIEIMGLDKDQVAIIGDQLFTDVLGGNLNGIRTILIKPIDPDEPLFIRLKRVFERPFLRKKIYKDKI
;
A
#
# COMPACT_ATOMS: atom_id res chain seq x y z
N ARG A 1 1.87 16.24 6.84
CA ARG A 1 1.59 14.83 7.21
C ARG A 1 2.61 13.84 6.68
N VAL A 2 2.68 13.54 5.37
CA VAL A 2 3.61 12.47 4.89
C VAL A 2 5.08 12.88 5.02
N GLU A 3 5.40 14.12 4.66
CA GLU A 3 6.75 14.68 4.80
C GLU A 3 7.22 14.70 6.26
N GLU A 4 6.35 15.13 7.19
CA GLU A 4 6.65 15.17 8.63
C GLU A 4 6.99 13.79 9.19
N PHE A 5 6.38 12.72 8.63
CA PHE A 5 6.67 11.34 9.02
C PHE A 5 7.98 10.82 8.39
N CYS A 6 8.25 11.15 7.14
CA CYS A 6 9.41 10.66 6.40
C CYS A 6 10.71 11.39 6.74
N ARG A 7 10.64 12.69 7.04
CA ARG A 7 11.81 13.53 7.37
C ARG A 7 12.68 12.98 8.51
N PRO A 8 12.15 12.57 9.69
CA PRO A 8 12.98 12.01 10.76
C PRO A 8 13.54 10.62 10.43
N LEU A 9 12.93 9.88 9.50
CA LEU A 9 13.38 8.55 9.08
C LEU A 9 14.40 8.60 7.93
N ASN A 10 14.62 9.79 7.35
CA ASN A 10 15.46 10.00 6.18
C ASN A 10 15.12 9.04 5.01
N VAL A 11 13.82 8.93 4.70
CA VAL A 11 13.32 8.10 3.60
C VAL A 11 12.63 8.96 2.54
N ASP A 12 12.81 8.57 1.28
CA ASP A 12 12.11 9.19 0.16
C ASP A 12 10.60 9.00 0.26
N TYR A 13 9.85 9.96 -0.26
CA TYR A 13 8.39 9.90 -0.28
C TYR A 13 7.80 10.50 -1.55
N ILE A 14 6.60 10.04 -1.88
CA ILE A 14 5.78 10.61 -2.94
C ILE A 14 4.47 11.09 -2.34
N TYR A 15 4.28 12.42 -2.36
CA TYR A 15 3.00 13.01 -1.98
C TYR A 15 1.93 12.73 -3.04
N LYS A 16 0.68 12.47 -2.59
CA LYS A 16 -0.48 12.17 -3.46
C LYS A 16 -0.16 11.12 -4.53
N ALA A 17 0.28 9.93 -4.12
CA ALA A 17 0.59 8.84 -5.06
C ALA A 17 -0.64 8.29 -5.84
N HIS A 18 -1.87 8.71 -5.48
CA HIS A 18 -3.13 8.34 -6.16
C HIS A 18 -3.33 6.83 -6.38
N LYS A 19 -2.94 5.99 -5.42
CA LYS A 19 -3.22 4.55 -5.46
C LYS A 19 -4.73 4.32 -5.67
N PRO A 20 -5.14 3.37 -6.54
CA PRO A 20 -4.34 2.30 -7.16
C PRO A 20 -3.68 2.67 -8.52
N LEU A 21 -3.68 3.94 -8.93
CA LEU A 21 -3.14 4.34 -10.22
C LEU A 21 -1.63 4.04 -10.35
N ARG A 22 -1.20 3.70 -11.56
CA ARG A 22 0.18 3.26 -11.85
C ARG A 22 1.24 4.35 -11.64
N GLY A 23 0.89 5.62 -11.84
CA GLY A 23 1.85 6.73 -11.86
C GLY A 23 2.69 6.85 -10.59
N GLY A 24 2.08 6.77 -9.40
CA GLY A 24 2.81 6.87 -8.14
C GLY A 24 3.80 5.72 -7.93
N PHE A 25 3.42 4.50 -8.32
CA PHE A 25 4.29 3.33 -8.23
C PHE A 25 5.47 3.40 -9.19
N LYS A 26 5.20 3.77 -10.45
CA LYS A 26 6.26 3.93 -11.46
C LYS A 26 7.29 4.95 -11.02
N LYS A 27 6.83 6.11 -10.54
CA LYS A 27 7.70 7.16 -10.01
C LYS A 27 8.52 6.69 -8.80
N ALA A 28 7.93 5.89 -7.90
CA ALA A 28 8.67 5.32 -6.77
C ALA A 28 9.81 4.41 -7.24
N ILE A 29 9.52 3.50 -8.17
CA ILE A 29 10.54 2.60 -8.74
C ILE A 29 11.66 3.40 -9.43
N GLU A 30 11.31 4.42 -10.22
CA GLU A 30 12.27 5.29 -10.89
C GLU A 30 13.18 6.04 -9.89
N ILE A 31 12.63 6.55 -8.79
CA ILE A 31 13.41 7.20 -7.72
C ILE A 31 14.35 6.20 -7.04
N MET A 32 13.88 4.98 -6.78
CA MET A 32 14.70 3.94 -6.16
C MET A 32 15.81 3.42 -7.08
N GLY A 33 15.67 3.59 -8.39
CA GLY A 33 16.64 3.09 -9.38
C GLY A 33 16.74 1.55 -9.40
N LEU A 34 15.65 0.86 -9.08
CA LEU A 34 15.59 -0.60 -8.97
C LEU A 34 14.72 -1.22 -10.06
N ASP A 35 14.96 -2.50 -10.33
CA ASP A 35 14.06 -3.30 -11.15
C ASP A 35 12.81 -3.73 -10.36
N LYS A 36 11.70 -3.96 -11.07
CA LYS A 36 10.39 -4.24 -10.45
C LYS A 36 10.36 -5.51 -9.60
N ASP A 37 11.20 -6.48 -9.93
CA ASP A 37 11.35 -7.76 -9.22
C ASP A 37 12.08 -7.60 -7.89
N GLN A 38 12.86 -6.53 -7.72
CA GLN A 38 13.54 -6.14 -6.49
C GLN A 38 12.65 -5.29 -5.56
N VAL A 39 11.47 -4.88 -6.03
CA VAL A 39 10.56 -4.00 -5.30
C VAL A 39 9.36 -4.79 -4.78
N ALA A 40 8.96 -4.48 -3.55
CA ALA A 40 7.70 -4.95 -2.97
C ALA A 40 6.91 -3.77 -2.38
N ILE A 41 5.58 -3.81 -2.49
CA ILE A 41 4.71 -2.93 -1.72
C ILE A 41 4.13 -3.67 -0.51
N ILE A 42 4.19 -3.01 0.63
CA ILE A 42 3.52 -3.42 1.87
C ILE A 42 2.38 -2.45 2.14
N GLY A 43 1.19 -2.96 2.35
CA GLY A 43 0.01 -2.14 2.62
C GLY A 43 -1.11 -2.95 3.23
N ASP A 44 -2.11 -2.27 3.79
CA ASP A 44 -3.20 -2.90 4.51
C ASP A 44 -4.53 -2.86 3.75
N GLN A 45 -4.57 -2.18 2.60
CA GLN A 45 -5.77 -2.04 1.77
C GLN A 45 -5.66 -2.85 0.47
N LEU A 46 -6.67 -3.68 0.21
CA LEU A 46 -6.69 -4.54 -0.97
C LEU A 46 -6.89 -3.74 -2.26
N PHE A 47 -7.81 -2.78 -2.27
CA PHE A 47 -8.18 -2.05 -3.49
C PHE A 47 -7.27 -0.87 -3.83
N THR A 48 -6.27 -0.58 -3.00
CA THR A 48 -5.31 0.50 -3.24
C THR A 48 -3.91 -0.08 -3.36
N ASP A 49 -3.35 -0.63 -2.28
CA ASP A 49 -1.96 -1.09 -2.24
C ASP A 49 -1.77 -2.37 -3.04
N VAL A 50 -2.55 -3.41 -2.74
CA VAL A 50 -2.42 -4.73 -3.41
C VAL A 50 -2.81 -4.62 -4.88
N LEU A 51 -3.95 -3.99 -5.17
CA LEU A 51 -4.36 -3.78 -6.56
C LEU A 51 -3.34 -2.95 -7.33
N GLY A 52 -2.86 -1.85 -6.75
CA GLY A 52 -1.86 -0.99 -7.37
C GLY A 52 -0.53 -1.71 -7.65
N GLY A 53 -0.02 -2.48 -6.69
CA GLY A 53 1.20 -3.27 -6.89
C GLY A 53 1.04 -4.34 -7.98
N ASN A 54 -0.07 -5.09 -7.96
CA ASN A 54 -0.37 -6.10 -8.98
C ASN A 54 -0.49 -5.48 -10.39
N LEU A 55 -1.13 -4.31 -10.51
CA LEU A 55 -1.25 -3.58 -11.78
C LEU A 55 0.09 -3.09 -12.34
N ASN A 56 1.13 -2.99 -11.50
CA ASN A 56 2.48 -2.58 -11.90
C ASN A 56 3.46 -3.75 -12.04
N GLY A 57 3.04 -4.98 -11.70
CA GLY A 57 3.90 -6.16 -11.71
C GLY A 57 4.87 -6.22 -10.53
N ILE A 58 4.51 -5.60 -9.40
CA ILE A 58 5.34 -5.52 -8.19
C ILE A 58 4.81 -6.54 -7.17
N ARG A 59 5.71 -7.16 -6.40
CA ARG A 59 5.32 -8.05 -5.30
C ARG A 59 4.48 -7.30 -4.26
N THR A 60 3.35 -7.87 -3.83
CA THR A 60 2.44 -7.23 -2.86
C THR A 60 2.38 -8.03 -1.57
N ILE A 61 2.46 -7.33 -0.43
CA ILE A 61 2.38 -7.89 0.92
C ILE A 61 1.22 -7.18 1.64
N LEU A 62 0.13 -7.91 1.83
CA LEU A 62 -1.03 -7.41 2.54
C LEU A 62 -0.89 -7.69 4.04
N ILE A 63 -1.00 -6.64 4.86
CA ILE A 63 -0.95 -6.73 6.33
C ILE A 63 -2.34 -6.53 6.95
N LYS A 64 -2.45 -6.82 8.26
CA LYS A 64 -3.66 -6.49 9.03
C LYS A 64 -3.89 -4.96 9.00
N PRO A 65 -5.15 -4.48 8.94
CA PRO A 65 -5.47 -3.06 9.07
C PRO A 65 -4.78 -2.43 10.29
N ILE A 66 -4.09 -1.30 10.08
CA ILE A 66 -3.30 -0.66 11.14
C ILE A 66 -4.18 0.28 11.99
N ASP A 67 -5.07 1.03 11.35
CA ASP A 67 -5.87 2.06 11.99
C ASP A 67 -7.35 1.65 12.02
N PRO A 68 -7.98 1.53 13.20
CA PRO A 68 -9.41 1.27 13.30
C PRO A 68 -10.27 2.50 12.98
N ASP A 69 -9.74 3.73 13.13
CA ASP A 69 -10.47 4.99 13.00
C ASP A 69 -10.27 5.62 11.61
N GLU A 70 -10.83 4.95 10.60
CA GLU A 70 -10.75 5.40 9.21
C GLU A 70 -11.95 6.30 8.81
N PRO A 71 -11.74 7.29 7.92
CA PRO A 71 -12.83 8.07 7.30
C PRO A 71 -13.91 7.19 6.67
N LEU A 72 -15.16 7.69 6.61
CA LEU A 72 -16.33 6.93 6.13
C LEU A 72 -16.12 6.26 4.76
N PHE A 73 -15.51 6.97 3.82
CA PHE A 73 -15.20 6.45 2.49
C PHE A 73 -14.25 5.24 2.52
N ILE A 74 -13.27 5.26 3.43
CA ILE A 74 -12.35 4.14 3.62
C ILE A 74 -13.09 2.96 4.25
N ARG A 75 -13.90 3.20 5.29
CA ARG A 75 -14.74 2.16 5.91
C ARG A 75 -15.67 1.47 4.91
N LEU A 76 -16.26 2.23 3.98
CA LEU A 76 -17.08 1.67 2.91
C LEU A 76 -16.28 0.72 2.01
N LYS A 77 -15.06 1.10 1.60
CA LYS A 77 -14.16 0.20 0.85
C LYS A 77 -13.84 -1.07 1.63
N ARG A 78 -13.58 -0.98 2.93
CA ARG A 78 -13.33 -2.15 3.78
C ARG A 78 -14.48 -3.15 3.75
N VAL A 79 -15.72 -2.69 3.73
CA VAL A 79 -16.91 -3.57 3.62
C VAL A 79 -16.87 -4.38 2.33
N PHE A 80 -16.49 -3.76 1.21
CA PHE A 80 -16.32 -4.45 -0.06
C PHE A 80 -15.07 -5.35 -0.12
N GLU A 81 -14.03 -5.06 0.67
CA GLU A 81 -12.83 -5.91 0.78
C GLU A 81 -13.08 -7.17 1.61
N ARG A 82 -13.97 -7.11 2.62
CA ARG A 82 -14.23 -8.21 3.57
C ARG A 82 -14.46 -9.60 2.94
N PRO A 83 -15.26 -9.75 1.87
CA PRO A 83 -15.46 -11.06 1.23
C PRO A 83 -14.16 -11.69 0.73
N PHE A 84 -13.22 -10.88 0.24
CA PHE A 84 -11.92 -11.32 -0.29
C PHE A 84 -10.89 -11.63 0.81
N LEU A 85 -11.08 -11.06 2.00
CA LEU A 85 -10.16 -11.23 3.13
C LEU A 85 -10.57 -12.34 4.10
N ARG A 86 -11.82 -12.81 4.04
CA ARG A 86 -12.40 -13.79 4.99
C ARG A 86 -11.62 -15.12 5.09
N LYS A 87 -10.85 -15.48 4.06
CA LYS A 87 -10.04 -16.72 4.02
C LYS A 87 -8.55 -16.50 4.26
N LYS A 88 -8.09 -15.27 4.48
CA LYS A 88 -6.66 -14.99 4.66
C LYS A 88 -6.25 -15.20 6.12
N ILE A 89 -5.24 -16.03 6.32
CA ILE A 89 -4.57 -16.21 7.60
C ILE A 89 -3.47 -15.15 7.65
N TYR A 90 -3.63 -14.19 8.55
CA TYR A 90 -2.55 -13.25 8.86
C TYR A 90 -1.64 -13.93 9.89
N LYS A 91 -0.35 -14.05 9.58
CA LYS A 91 0.64 -14.38 10.60
C LYS A 91 0.68 -13.25 11.62
N ASP A 92 0.68 -13.57 12.90
CA ASP A 92 0.78 -12.57 13.95
C ASP A 92 2.11 -11.82 13.87
N LYS A 93 2.12 -10.58 14.34
CA LYS A 93 3.34 -9.77 14.40
C LYS A 93 4.32 -10.50 15.33
N ILE A 94 5.52 -10.80 14.82
CA ILE A 94 6.66 -11.25 15.62
C ILE A 94 7.01 -10.15 16.61
#